data_AF-A0A8R2B8H9-F1
#
_entry.id   AF-A0A8R2B8H9-F1
#
_cell.length_a   1.000
_cell.length_b   1.000
_cell.length_c   1.000
_cell.angle_alpha   90.00
_cell.angle_beta   90.00
_cell.angle_gamma   90.00
#
_symmetry.space_group_name_H-M   'P 1'
#
loop_
_entity.id
_entity.type
_entity.pdbx_description
1 polymer ?
#
loop_
_entity_poly.entity_id
_entity_poly.type
_entity_poly.pdbx_seq_one_letter_code
_entity_poly.pdbx_strand_id
1 'polypeptide(L)'
;MASDKNITRKILQERILKIVPMFNYLWQNDDYTKDVLAGEYDLWFNMWQNQSSNIEIKVPSTAISSLMVCSKDMFPIISSLLRILSTLPVSTATAERSFSTLKRVKTWLRTTISQERLNDLCLLNVHRDLNMYDKNEIIINNFASKNKRRLDFVL
;
A
#
# COMPACT_ATOMS: atom_id res chain seq x y z
N MET A 1 -37.76 -7.39 9.39
CA MET A 1 -36.79 -7.08 8.31
C MET A 1 -35.96 -5.82 8.54
N ALA A 2 -36.44 -4.78 9.26
CA ALA A 2 -35.64 -3.59 9.60
C ALA A 2 -34.59 -3.81 10.72
N SER A 3 -34.80 -4.81 11.59
CA SER A 3 -33.90 -5.11 12.73
C SER A 3 -32.51 -5.62 12.28
N ASP A 4 -32.46 -6.53 11.29
CA ASP A 4 -31.20 -7.15 10.83
C ASP A 4 -30.20 -6.18 10.18
N LYS A 5 -30.69 -5.21 9.41
CA LYS A 5 -29.83 -4.19 8.79
C LYS A 5 -29.13 -3.33 9.84
N ASN A 6 -29.82 -3.01 10.93
CA ASN A 6 -29.30 -2.16 11.99
C ASN A 6 -28.29 -2.92 12.87
N ILE A 7 -28.52 -4.22 13.10
CA ILE A 7 -27.56 -5.12 13.76
C ILE A 7 -26.29 -5.24 12.91
N THR A 8 -26.44 -5.47 11.60
CA THR A 8 -25.31 -5.60 10.67
C THR A 8 -24.48 -4.32 10.60
N ARG A 9 -25.13 -3.14 10.57
CA ARG A 9 -24.47 -1.82 10.64
C ARG A 9 -23.62 -1.68 11.90
N LYS A 10 -24.18 -1.94 13.08
CA LYS A 10 -23.45 -1.82 14.35
C LYS A 10 -22.23 -2.74 14.41
N ILE A 11 -22.38 -3.99 13.98
CA ILE A 11 -21.27 -4.96 13.92
C ILE A 11 -20.15 -4.46 13.00
N LEU A 12 -20.50 -3.92 11.82
CA LEU A 12 -19.51 -3.41 10.88
C LEU A 12 -18.80 -2.15 11.42
N GLN A 13 -19.55 -1.25 12.05
CA GLN A 13 -19.01 -0.05 12.70
C GLN A 13 -18.00 -0.44 13.79
N GLU A 14 -18.36 -1.35 14.69
CA GLU A 14 -17.44 -1.84 15.73
C GLU A 14 -16.16 -2.46 15.15
N ARG A 15 -16.25 -3.18 14.03
CA ARG A 15 -15.09 -3.76 13.36
C ARG A 15 -14.19 -2.70 12.74
N ILE A 16 -14.77 -1.68 12.10
CA ILE A 16 -14.02 -0.58 11.48
C ILE A 16 -13.32 0.27 12.54
N LEU A 17 -13.97 0.52 13.68
CA LEU A 17 -13.39 1.30 14.79
C LEU A 17 -12.14 0.65 15.42
N LYS A 18 -11.97 -0.67 15.29
CA LYS A 18 -10.76 -1.38 15.75
C LYS A 18 -9.51 -1.04 14.92
N ILE A 19 -9.67 -0.49 13.72
CA ILE A 19 -8.56 -0.17 12.81
C ILE A 19 -7.89 1.16 13.20
N VAL A 20 -8.60 2.06 13.90
CA VAL A 20 -8.11 3.41 14.26
C VAL A 20 -6.73 3.40 14.91
N PRO A 21 -6.43 2.59 15.95
CA PRO A 21 -5.11 2.62 16.59
C PRO A 21 -3.98 2.19 15.64
N MET A 22 -4.24 1.20 14.78
CA MET A 22 -3.28 0.76 13.75
C MET A 22 -3.07 1.85 12.70
N PHE A 23 -4.12 2.56 12.32
CA PHE A 23 -4.06 3.62 11.32
C PHE A 23 -3.24 4.82 11.81
N ASN A 24 -3.48 5.27 13.04
CA ASN A 24 -2.74 6.39 13.64
C ASN A 24 -1.25 6.07 13.77
N TYR A 25 -0.93 4.84 14.17
CA TYR A 25 0.45 4.36 14.25
C TYR A 25 1.15 4.39 12.88
N LEU A 26 0.50 3.85 11.84
CA LEU A 26 1.10 3.75 10.50
C LEU A 26 1.26 5.11 9.82
N TRP A 27 0.35 6.04 10.08
CA TRP A 27 0.31 7.32 9.39
C TRP A 27 0.87 8.49 10.22
N GLN A 28 1.31 8.24 11.46
CA GLN A 28 1.85 9.25 12.39
C GLN A 28 0.95 10.49 12.53
N ASN A 29 -0.36 10.31 12.36
CA ASN A 29 -1.37 11.34 12.50
C ASN A 29 -2.32 10.99 13.63
N ASP A 30 -2.34 11.81 14.68
CA ASP A 30 -3.23 11.66 15.83
C ASP A 30 -4.62 12.27 15.62
N ASP A 31 -4.86 12.89 14.46
CA ASP A 31 -6.12 13.57 14.14
C ASP A 31 -7.31 12.61 14.00
N TYR A 32 -7.07 11.31 13.86
CA TYR A 32 -8.12 10.32 13.65
C TYR A 32 -8.52 9.66 14.98
N THR A 33 -9.62 10.13 15.57
CA THR A 33 -10.22 9.50 16.75
C THR A 33 -11.32 8.52 16.35
N LYS A 34 -11.64 7.58 17.25
CA LYS A 34 -12.75 6.63 17.05
C LYS A 34 -14.08 7.37 16.86
N ASP A 35 -14.26 8.51 17.53
CA ASP A 35 -15.48 9.28 17.48
C ASP A 35 -15.66 9.96 16.10
N VAL A 36 -14.58 10.50 15.53
CA VAL A 36 -14.59 11.08 14.17
C VAL A 36 -14.90 10.00 13.14
N LEU A 37 -14.27 8.82 13.24
CA LEU A 37 -14.56 7.71 12.32
C LEU A 37 -15.98 7.17 12.47
N ALA A 38 -16.51 7.10 13.69
CA ALA A 38 -17.90 6.69 13.92
C ALA A 38 -18.87 7.68 13.26
N GLY A 39 -18.64 8.98 13.43
CA GLY A 39 -19.44 10.04 12.81
C GLY A 39 -19.37 10.02 11.28
N GLU A 40 -18.17 9.92 10.71
CA GLU A 40 -18.00 9.78 9.25
C GLU A 40 -18.70 8.53 8.72
N TYR A 41 -18.57 7.38 9.40
CA TYR A 41 -19.22 6.14 9.01
C TYR A 41 -20.74 6.29 8.98
N ASP A 42 -21.32 6.91 10.00
CA ASP A 42 -22.76 7.11 10.09
C ASP A 42 -23.28 8.06 9.02
N LEU A 43 -22.56 9.16 8.75
CA LEU A 43 -22.87 10.09 7.67
C LEU A 43 -22.79 9.42 6.30
N TRP A 44 -21.72 8.68 6.04
CA TRP A 44 -21.51 7.96 4.78
C TRP A 44 -22.58 6.88 4.57
N PHE A 45 -22.88 6.09 5.60
CA PHE A 45 -23.93 5.07 5.53
C PHE A 45 -25.31 5.68 5.26
N ASN A 46 -25.65 6.77 5.94
CA ASN A 46 -26.92 7.46 5.75
C ASN A 46 -26.99 8.13 4.37
N MET A 47 -25.89 8.70 3.86
CA MET A 47 -25.79 9.27 2.50
C MET A 47 -26.20 8.23 1.45
N TRP A 48 -25.62 7.03 1.52
CA TRP A 48 -25.91 5.98 0.54
C TRP A 48 -27.27 5.30 0.75
N GLN A 49 -27.78 5.22 1.99
CA GLN A 49 -29.15 4.76 2.20
C GLN A 49 -30.19 5.72 1.62
N ASN A 50 -29.99 7.02 1.77
CA ASN A 50 -30.89 8.03 1.23
C ASN A 50 -30.77 8.15 -0.30
N GLN A 51 -29.57 7.99 -0.85
CA GLN A 51 -29.34 7.99 -2.31
C GLN A 51 -29.81 6.70 -3.00
N SER A 52 -29.90 5.57 -2.30
CA SER A 52 -30.41 4.33 -2.89
C SER A 52 -31.89 4.39 -3.29
N SER A 53 -32.62 5.42 -2.86
CA SER A 53 -33.99 5.73 -3.30
C SER A 53 -34.04 6.56 -4.59
N ASN A 54 -32.93 7.20 -4.98
CA ASN A 54 -32.81 7.96 -6.22
C ASN A 54 -32.20 7.06 -7.32
N ILE A 55 -33.01 6.72 -8.32
CA ILE A 55 -32.68 5.73 -9.37
C ILE A 55 -31.47 6.16 -10.23
N GLU A 56 -31.13 7.44 -10.27
CA GLU A 56 -30.02 7.98 -11.08
C GLU A 56 -28.62 7.76 -10.47
N ILE A 57 -28.49 7.56 -9.16
CA ILE A 57 -27.18 7.40 -8.49
C ILE A 57 -27.01 5.95 -8.06
N LYS A 58 -26.38 5.15 -8.91
CA LYS A 58 -26.09 3.75 -8.62
C LYS A 58 -25.00 3.64 -7.55
N VAL A 59 -25.29 2.92 -6.47
CA VAL A 59 -24.31 2.64 -5.42
C VAL A 59 -23.07 1.98 -6.05
N PRO A 60 -21.87 2.54 -5.85
CA PRO A 60 -20.65 2.02 -6.45
C PRO A 60 -20.35 0.60 -5.98
N SER A 61 -20.06 -0.31 -6.92
CA SER A 61 -19.80 -1.73 -6.63
C SER A 61 -18.33 -2.01 -6.31
N THR A 62 -17.43 -1.07 -6.57
CA THR A 62 -15.98 -1.24 -6.43
C THR A 62 -15.38 -0.13 -5.56
N ALA A 63 -14.32 -0.45 -4.80
CA ALA A 63 -13.61 0.52 -3.96
C ALA A 63 -13.14 1.77 -4.73
N ILE A 64 -12.68 1.58 -5.97
CA ILE A 64 -12.24 2.67 -6.86
C ILE A 64 -13.40 3.59 -7.22
N SER A 65 -14.57 3.03 -7.60
CA SER A 65 -15.75 3.85 -7.88
C SER A 65 -16.25 4.60 -6.64
N SER A 66 -16.18 3.97 -5.46
CA SER A 66 -16.53 4.63 -4.20
C SER A 66 -15.56 5.77 -3.88
N LEU A 67 -14.26 5.60 -4.16
CA LEU A 67 -13.25 6.63 -3.98
C LEU A 67 -13.47 7.84 -4.90
N MET A 68 -13.94 7.64 -6.13
CA MET A 68 -14.22 8.72 -7.08
C MET A 68 -15.38 9.62 -6.64
N VAL A 69 -16.36 9.05 -5.93
CA VAL A 69 -17.53 9.80 -5.40
C VAL A 69 -17.25 10.36 -4.01
N CYS A 70 -16.31 9.75 -3.27
CA CYS A 70 -15.94 10.18 -1.92
C CYS A 70 -15.17 11.50 -1.97
N SER A 71 -15.77 12.55 -1.42
CA SER A 71 -15.10 13.85 -1.24
C SER A 71 -14.16 13.78 -0.03
N LYS A 72 -12.85 13.94 -0.27
CA LYS A 72 -11.82 13.89 0.78
C LYS A 72 -12.04 14.93 1.89
N ASP A 73 -12.63 16.07 1.55
CA ASP A 73 -12.89 17.16 2.50
C ASP A 73 -14.05 16.84 3.47
N MET A 74 -15.01 16.02 3.03
CA MET A 74 -16.14 15.59 3.87
C MET A 74 -15.86 14.29 4.62
N PHE A 75 -15.10 13.37 4.00
CA PHE A 75 -14.85 12.04 4.56
C PHE A 75 -13.35 11.67 4.49
N PRO A 76 -12.48 12.38 5.22
CA PRO A 76 -11.03 12.19 5.14
C PRO A 76 -10.59 10.78 5.58
N ILE A 77 -11.23 10.18 6.58
CA ILE A 77 -10.87 8.84 7.07
C ILE A 77 -11.35 7.78 6.09
N ILE A 78 -12.61 7.88 5.64
CA ILE A 78 -13.19 6.91 4.70
C ILE A 78 -12.48 6.97 3.35
N SER A 79 -12.15 8.17 2.85
CA SER A 79 -11.36 8.33 1.62
C SER A 79 -9.99 7.64 1.75
N SER A 80 -9.33 7.77 2.89
CA SER A 80 -8.03 7.13 3.12
C SER A 80 -8.16 5.60 3.20
N LEU A 81 -9.19 5.09 3.87
CA LEU A 81 -9.49 3.66 3.91
C LEU A 81 -9.82 3.09 2.52
N LEU A 82 -10.61 3.81 1.73
CA LEU A 82 -10.94 3.44 0.34
C LEU A 82 -9.70 3.44 -0.55
N ARG A 83 -8.77 4.38 -0.33
CA ARG A 83 -7.48 4.41 -1.03
C ARG A 83 -6.64 3.19 -0.68
N ILE A 84 -6.52 2.87 0.61
CA ILE A 84 -5.81 1.65 1.04
C ILE A 84 -6.46 0.43 0.40
N LEU A 85 -7.78 0.29 0.48
CA LEU A 85 -8.53 -0.81 -0.12
C LEU A 85 -8.31 -0.93 -1.64
N SER A 86 -8.16 0.22 -2.33
CA SER A 86 -7.89 0.26 -3.77
C SER A 86 -6.43 -0.06 -4.11
N THR A 87 -5.50 0.20 -3.19
CA THR A 87 -4.06 -0.12 -3.36
C THR A 87 -3.69 -1.51 -2.85
N LEU A 88 -4.51 -2.12 -1.99
CA LEU A 88 -4.33 -3.49 -1.58
C LEU A 88 -4.46 -4.36 -2.84
N PRO A 89 -3.43 -5.13 -3.20
CA PRO A 89 -3.49 -6.01 -4.35
C PRO A 89 -4.54 -7.09 -4.07
N VAL A 90 -5.77 -6.86 -4.53
CA VAL A 90 -6.84 -7.89 -4.54
C VAL A 90 -6.45 -9.04 -5.47
N SER A 91 -5.56 -8.78 -6.43
CA SER A 91 -4.98 -9.80 -7.31
C SER A 91 -3.61 -10.26 -6.82
N THR A 92 -3.45 -11.55 -6.55
CA THR A 92 -2.16 -12.22 -6.32
C THR A 92 -1.18 -12.07 -7.49
N ALA A 93 -1.65 -11.65 -8.68
CA ALA A 93 -0.88 -11.57 -9.91
C ALA A 93 0.38 -10.67 -9.83
N THR A 94 0.36 -9.55 -9.09
CA THR A 94 1.56 -8.70 -8.92
C THR A 94 2.58 -9.35 -8.01
N ALA A 95 2.13 -10.00 -6.92
CA ALA A 95 3.02 -10.80 -6.08
C ALA A 95 3.60 -12.00 -6.85
N GLU A 96 2.78 -12.71 -7.64
CA GLU A 96 3.20 -13.81 -8.51
C GLU A 96 4.23 -13.36 -9.55
N ARG A 97 4.04 -12.19 -10.18
CA ARG A 97 5.02 -11.61 -11.10
C ARG A 97 6.34 -11.31 -10.39
N SER A 98 6.29 -10.70 -9.21
CA SER A 98 7.47 -10.41 -8.38
C SER A 98 8.20 -11.69 -7.94
N PHE A 99 7.47 -12.72 -7.53
CA PHE A 99 8.03 -14.04 -7.18
C PHE A 99 8.62 -14.75 -8.40
N SER A 100 8.02 -14.60 -9.59
CA SER A 100 8.55 -15.15 -10.84
C SER A 100 9.87 -14.47 -11.24
N THR A 101 9.95 -13.14 -11.16
CA THR A 101 11.21 -12.41 -11.35
C THR A 101 12.27 -12.80 -10.33
N LEU A 102 11.89 -12.92 -9.05
CA LEU A 102 12.81 -13.34 -7.99
C LEU A 102 13.30 -14.78 -8.22
N LYS A 103 12.41 -15.69 -8.64
CA LYS A 103 12.75 -17.07 -9.00
C LYS A 103 13.75 -17.10 -10.16
N ARG A 104 13.57 -16.26 -11.17
CA ARG A 104 14.51 -16.13 -12.31
C ARG A 104 15.88 -15.62 -11.86
N VAL A 105 15.93 -14.57 -11.05
CA VAL A 105 17.17 -14.04 -10.46
C VAL A 105 17.86 -15.09 -9.58
N LYS A 106 17.10 -15.76 -8.71
CA LYS A 106 17.61 -16.80 -7.82
C LYS A 106 18.16 -17.99 -8.60
N THR A 107 17.49 -18.46 -9.64
CA THR A 107 17.97 -19.57 -10.50
C THR A 107 19.22 -19.18 -11.26
N TRP A 108 19.28 -17.96 -11.81
CA TRP A 108 20.44 -17.47 -12.55
C TRP A 108 21.69 -17.32 -11.65
N LEU A 109 21.51 -16.96 -10.37
CA LEU A 109 22.61 -16.75 -9.40
C LEU A 109 22.92 -17.94 -8.48
N ARG A 110 22.17 -19.06 -8.62
CA ARG A 110 22.21 -20.20 -7.68
C ARG A 110 23.56 -20.91 -7.61
N THR A 111 24.47 -20.68 -8.55
CA THR A 111 25.77 -21.36 -8.54
C THR A 111 26.80 -20.74 -7.59
N THR A 112 26.57 -19.56 -6.96
CA THR A 112 27.62 -18.99 -6.07
C THR A 112 27.19 -17.93 -5.04
N ILE A 113 25.90 -17.60 -4.86
CA ILE A 113 25.49 -16.39 -4.09
C ILE A 113 24.91 -16.68 -2.69
N SER A 114 25.31 -15.87 -1.70
CA SER A 114 24.71 -15.85 -0.34
C SER A 114 23.36 -15.12 -0.33
N GLN A 115 22.51 -15.39 0.67
CA GLN A 115 21.18 -14.75 0.80
C GLN A 115 21.27 -13.23 0.94
N GLU A 116 22.26 -12.72 1.66
CA GLU A 116 22.52 -11.29 1.84
C GLU A 116 22.72 -10.59 0.49
N ARG A 117 23.64 -11.12 -0.33
CA ARG A 117 23.94 -10.57 -1.65
C ARG A 117 22.74 -10.68 -2.61
N LEU A 118 21.88 -11.68 -2.45
CA LEU A 118 20.64 -11.79 -3.23
C LEU A 118 19.65 -10.68 -2.87
N ASN A 119 19.48 -10.38 -1.58
CA ASN A 119 18.58 -9.32 -1.12
C ASN A 119 19.05 -7.96 -1.63
N ASP A 120 20.35 -7.66 -1.55
CA ASP A 120 20.92 -6.42 -2.05
C ASP A 120 20.69 -6.24 -3.56
N LEU A 121 20.89 -7.30 -4.35
CA LEU A 121 20.65 -7.27 -5.80
C LEU A 121 19.16 -7.11 -6.13
N CYS A 122 18.27 -7.74 -5.34
CA CYS A 122 16.83 -7.56 -5.51
C CYS A 122 16.42 -6.11 -5.24
N LEU A 123 17.01 -5.50 -4.21
CA LEU A 123 16.74 -4.10 -3.83
C LEU A 123 17.19 -3.14 -4.94
N LEU A 124 18.39 -3.34 -5.49
CA LEU A 124 18.88 -2.59 -6.66
C LEU A 124 17.98 -2.76 -7.89
N ASN A 125 17.43 -3.95 -8.12
CA ASN A 125 16.57 -4.22 -9.27
C ASN A 125 15.17 -3.60 -9.12
N VAL A 126 14.60 -3.57 -7.90
CA VAL A 126 13.34 -2.90 -7.60
C VAL A 126 13.49 -1.38 -7.71
N HIS A 127 14.61 -0.84 -7.26
CA HIS A 127 14.90 0.59 -7.25
C HIS A 127 15.76 1.05 -8.43
N ARG A 128 15.60 0.41 -9.60
CA ARG A 128 16.40 0.73 -10.80
C ARG A 128 16.24 2.18 -11.25
N ASP A 129 15.08 2.78 -10.98
CA ASP A 129 14.75 4.15 -11.38
C ASP A 129 15.34 5.21 -10.44
N LEU A 130 15.98 4.80 -9.34
CA LEU A 130 16.75 5.71 -8.50
C LEU A 130 18.12 5.96 -9.15
N ASN A 131 18.33 7.19 -9.63
CA ASN A 131 19.62 7.63 -10.15
C ASN A 131 20.68 7.63 -9.03
N MET A 132 21.46 6.55 -8.95
CA MET A 132 22.59 6.41 -8.01
C MET A 132 23.91 6.97 -8.57
N TYR A 133 23.88 7.68 -9.71
CA TYR A 133 25.07 8.15 -10.42
C TYR A 133 25.98 9.02 -9.55
N ASP A 134 25.41 9.86 -8.67
CA ASP A 134 26.16 10.73 -7.76
C ASP A 134 27.03 9.96 -6.76
N LYS A 135 26.76 8.67 -6.54
CA LYS A 135 27.52 7.81 -5.62
C LYS A 135 28.45 6.83 -6.33
N ASN A 136 28.53 6.87 -7.66
CA ASN A 136 29.34 5.93 -8.43
C ASN A 136 30.82 6.01 -8.03
N GLU A 137 31.39 7.21 -7.89
CA GLU A 137 32.79 7.37 -7.47
C GLU A 137 33.05 6.76 -6.09
N ILE A 138 32.14 6.95 -5.13
CA ILE A 138 32.24 6.40 -3.78
C ILE A 138 32.17 4.88 -3.82
N ILE A 139 31.25 4.32 -4.62
CA ILE A 139 31.09 2.87 -4.78
C ILE A 139 32.33 2.26 -5.44
N ILE A 140 32.87 2.91 -6.48
CA ILE A 140 34.08 2.48 -7.20
C ILE A 140 35.29 2.52 -6.27
N ASN A 141 35.50 3.62 -5.55
CA ASN A 141 36.62 3.76 -4.60
C ASN A 141 36.54 2.74 -3.46
N ASN A 142 35.35 2.49 -2.90
CA ASN A 142 35.15 1.46 -1.88
C ASN A 142 35.36 0.04 -2.43
N PHE A 143 34.98 -0.20 -3.69
CA PHE A 143 35.21 -1.49 -4.33
C PHE A 143 36.68 -1.69 -4.68
N ALA A 144 37.42 -0.63 -5.02
CA ALA A 144 38.85 -0.65 -5.28
C ALA A 144 39.66 -0.87 -3.99
N SER A 145 39.28 -0.24 -2.87
CA SER A 145 40.00 -0.37 -1.60
C SER A 145 39.88 -1.75 -0.94
N LYS A 146 38.77 -2.46 -1.15
CA LYS A 146 38.52 -3.79 -0.54
C LYS A 146 39.33 -4.94 -1.12
N ASN A 147 39.91 -4.81 -2.32
CA ASN A 147 40.67 -5.87 -2.97
C ASN A 147 41.98 -5.30 -3.53
N LYS A 148 43.14 -5.88 -3.18
CA LYS A 148 44.42 -5.60 -3.88
C LYS A 148 44.31 -6.05 -5.33
N ARG A 149 43.89 -5.16 -6.23
CA ARG A 149 43.80 -5.42 -7.67
C ARG A 149 45.14 -5.16 -8.32
N ARG A 150 45.40 -5.89 -9.42
CA ARG A 150 46.60 -5.73 -10.26
C ARG A 150 46.49 -4.58 -11.28
N LEU A 151 45.32 -3.95 -11.39
CA LEU A 151 45.01 -2.91 -12.36
C LEU A 151 44.18 -1.81 -11.68
N ASP A 152 44.52 -0.55 -11.99
CA ASP A 152 43.80 0.63 -11.54
C ASP A 152 42.60 0.94 -12.44
N PHE A 153 41.53 1.48 -11.86
CA PHE A 153 40.38 1.95 -12.62
C PHE A 153 40.70 3.33 -13.19
N VAL A 154 40.88 3.41 -14.50
CA VAL A 154 40.89 4.69 -15.21
C VAL A 154 39.46 4.97 -15.64
N LEU A 155 38.90 6.08 -15.14
CA LEU A 155 37.59 6.62 -15.54
C LEU A 155 37.73 7.54 -16.75
#